data_AF-A0A967H4D9-F1
#
_entry.id   AF-A0A967H4D9-F1
#
_cell.length_a   1.000
_cell.length_b   1.000
_cell.length_c   1.000
_cell.angle_alpha   90.00
_cell.angle_beta   90.00
_cell.angle_gamma   90.00
#
_symmetry.space_group_name_H-M   'P 1'
#
loop_
_entity.id
_entity.type
_entity.pdbx_description
1 polymer ?
#
loop_
_entity_poly.entity_id
_entity_poly.type
_entity_poly.pdbx_seq_one_letter_code
_entity_poly.pdbx_strand_id
1 'polypeptide(L)'
;MKLDKKSAIYAHDFFMAALAWQLAWWARFNFEFPFYNWQLSLYILPLVLLLQGLVYHRFKLHRGLWRFASLPDLWNIIRASIIGALSITLVLFMGSRLEGIPRSIPILYPIFLMFLLGGPRLVYRMWKDHSFNLKAATDGKRVLIIGAGKAGEMLVR
;
A
#
# COMPACT_ATOMS: atom_id res chain seq x y z
N MET A 1 0.19 -24.90 -9.48
CA MET A 1 -0.31 -24.18 -8.29
C MET A 1 -0.80 -22.79 -8.74
N LYS A 2 -2.10 -22.61 -8.99
CA LYS A 2 -2.64 -21.32 -9.44
C LYS A 2 -2.63 -20.37 -8.22
N LEU A 3 -1.64 -19.48 -8.14
CA LEU A 3 -1.63 -18.41 -7.15
C LEU A 3 -2.90 -17.57 -7.33
N ASP A 4 -3.84 -17.69 -6.40
CA ASP A 4 -5.02 -16.84 -6.38
C ASP A 4 -4.53 -15.39 -6.25
N LYS A 5 -5.02 -14.48 -7.10
CA LYS A 5 -4.50 -13.10 -7.22
C LYS A 5 -4.44 -12.36 -5.88
N LYS A 6 -5.29 -12.78 -4.93
CA LYS A 6 -5.30 -12.31 -3.54
C LYS A 6 -4.00 -12.64 -2.81
N SER A 7 -3.53 -13.89 -2.89
CA SER A 7 -2.30 -14.35 -2.20
C SER A 7 -1.06 -13.58 -2.65
N ALA A 8 -0.96 -13.26 -3.94
CA ALA A 8 0.13 -12.45 -4.48
C ALA A 8 0.14 -11.02 -3.91
N ILE A 9 -1.03 -10.41 -3.70
CA ILE A 9 -1.14 -9.07 -3.09
C ILE A 9 -0.73 -9.11 -1.62
N TYR A 10 -1.13 -10.14 -0.87
CA TYR A 10 -0.66 -10.32 0.50
C TYR A 10 0.86 -10.43 0.54
N ALA A 11 1.45 -11.32 -0.26
CA ALA A 11 2.90 -11.48 -0.32
C ALA A 11 3.62 -10.17 -0.67
N HIS A 12 3.09 -9.41 -1.63
CA HIS A 12 3.60 -8.09 -1.98
C HIS A 12 3.52 -7.10 -0.80
N ASP A 13 2.38 -6.96 -0.14
CA ASP A 13 2.22 -6.01 0.97
C ASP A 13 3.13 -6.37 2.17
N PHE A 14 3.29 -7.66 2.49
CA PHE A 14 4.24 -8.14 3.49
C PHE A 14 5.70 -7.87 3.08
N PHE A 15 6.04 -8.10 1.82
CA PHE A 15 7.36 -7.79 1.29
C PHE A 15 7.66 -6.29 1.37
N MET A 16 6.70 -5.43 1.02
CA MET A 16 6.84 -3.98 1.14
C MET A 16 7.01 -3.53 2.59
N ALA A 17 6.34 -4.19 3.54
CA ALA A 17 6.52 -3.92 4.96
C ALA A 17 7.92 -4.30 5.46
N ALA A 18 8.44 -5.45 5.05
CA ALA A 18 9.81 -5.87 5.36
C ALA A 18 10.84 -4.91 4.77
N LEU A 19 10.64 -4.51 3.51
CA LEU A 19 11.52 -3.59 2.80
C LEU A 19 11.48 -2.19 3.43
N ALA A 20 10.30 -1.68 3.79
CA ALA A 20 10.15 -0.41 4.49
C ALA A 20 10.89 -0.39 5.84
N TRP A 21 10.82 -1.49 6.59
CA TRP A 21 11.55 -1.64 7.85
C TRP A 21 13.07 -1.56 7.62
N GLN A 22 13.60 -2.30 6.65
CA GLN A 22 15.04 -2.28 6.38
C GLN A 22 15.52 -0.94 5.82
N LEU A 23 14.74 -0.30 4.95
CA LEU A 23 15.05 1.04 4.46
C LEU A 23 15.07 2.08 5.59
N ALA A 24 14.19 1.96 6.58
CA ALA A 24 14.21 2.86 7.74
C ALA A 24 15.53 2.74 8.54
N TRP A 25 16.05 1.53 8.69
CA TRP A 25 17.37 1.31 9.31
C TRP A 25 18.49 1.85 8.43
N TRP A 26 18.52 1.51 7.14
CA TRP A 26 19.56 1.98 6.21
C TRP A 26 19.59 3.50 6.11
N ALA A 27 18.44 4.15 5.94
CA ALA A 27 18.34 5.61 5.87
C ALA A 27 18.80 6.27 7.17
N ARG A 28 18.58 5.64 8.33
CA ARG A 28 19.04 6.16 9.61
C ARG A 28 20.56 6.15 9.76
N PHE A 29 21.24 5.24 9.08
CA PHE A 29 22.70 5.11 9.10
C PHE A 29 23.33 5.53 7.77
N ASN A 30 22.68 6.46 7.03
CA ASN A 30 23.17 7.02 5.78
C ASN A 30 23.57 5.97 4.72
N PHE A 31 22.92 4.80 4.72
CA PHE A 31 23.23 3.67 3.85
C PHE A 31 24.65 3.10 4.01
N GLU A 32 25.30 3.36 5.15
CA GLU A 32 26.59 2.77 5.50
C GLU A 32 26.40 1.40 6.16
N PHE A 33 27.12 0.39 5.67
CA PHE A 33 27.08 -0.97 6.18
C PHE A 33 28.48 -1.45 6.57
N PRO A 34 28.67 -2.12 7.73
CA PRO A 34 27.65 -2.51 8.72
C PRO A 34 27.29 -1.38 9.68
N PHE A 35 26.00 -1.22 9.97
CA PHE A 35 25.51 -0.25 10.96
C PHE A 35 25.27 -0.90 12.33
N TYR A 36 25.25 -0.04 13.36
CA TYR A 36 25.03 -0.44 14.74
C TYR A 36 23.71 -1.24 14.89
N ASN A 37 23.79 -2.42 15.51
CA ASN A 37 22.67 -3.32 15.77
C ASN A 37 21.88 -3.80 14.52
N TRP A 38 22.54 -3.98 13.37
CA TRP A 38 21.87 -4.49 12.17
C TRP A 38 21.21 -5.87 12.35
N GLN A 39 21.77 -6.74 13.21
CA GLN A 39 21.16 -8.03 13.56
C GLN A 39 19.85 -7.85 14.34
N LEU A 40 19.76 -6.82 15.18
CA LEU A 40 18.54 -6.51 15.93
C LEU A 40 17.40 -6.14 14.97
N SER A 41 17.70 -5.44 13.87
CA SER A 41 16.72 -5.16 12.82
C SER A 41 16.08 -6.43 12.29
N LEU A 42 16.90 -7.44 11.98
CA LEU A 42 16.44 -8.73 11.45
C LEU A 42 15.69 -9.55 12.51
N TYR A 43 16.15 -9.52 13.76
CA TYR A 43 15.50 -10.22 14.86
C TYR A 43 14.10 -9.69 15.17
N ILE A 44 13.89 -8.37 15.06
CA ILE A 44 12.60 -7.71 15.32
C ILE A 44 11.65 -7.81 14.12
N LEU A 45 12.16 -8.07 12.93
CA LEU A 45 11.38 -8.09 11.69
C LEU A 45 10.14 -9.03 11.73
N PRO A 46 10.20 -10.26 12.27
CA PRO A 46 9.01 -11.11 12.41
C PRO A 46 7.91 -10.47 13.27
N LEU A 47 8.27 -9.81 14.37
CA LEU A 47 7.32 -9.10 15.23
C LEU A 47 6.67 -7.92 14.48
N VAL A 48 7.48 -7.15 13.75
CA VAL A 48 7.00 -6.03 12.91
C VAL A 48 6.00 -6.53 11.87
N LEU A 49 6.34 -7.60 11.15
CA LEU A 49 5.45 -8.18 10.14
C LEU A 49 4.15 -8.72 10.76
N LEU A 50 4.22 -9.36 11.93
CA LEU A 50 3.04 -9.87 12.62
C LEU A 50 2.09 -8.73 13.00
N LEU A 51 2.60 -7.70 13.67
CA LEU A 51 1.80 -6.54 14.07
C LEU A 51 1.24 -5.79 12.86
N GLN A 52 2.08 -5.56 11.85
CA GLN A 52 1.65 -4.88 10.63
C GLN A 52 0.60 -5.69 9.86
N GLY A 53 0.74 -7.02 9.81
CA GLY A 53 -0.23 -7.93 9.22
C GLY A 53 -1.59 -7.88 9.90
N LEU A 54 -1.62 -7.81 11.24
CA LEU A 54 -2.87 -7.61 12.00
C LEU A 54 -3.55 -6.29 11.65
N VAL A 55 -2.76 -5.22 11.50
CA VAL A 55 -3.29 -3.90 11.12
C VAL A 55 -3.84 -3.93 9.69
N TYR A 56 -3.13 -4.51 8.72
CA TYR A 56 -3.65 -4.66 7.36
C TYR A 56 -4.96 -5.44 7.30
N HIS A 57 -5.07 -6.50 8.12
CA HIS A 57 -6.31 -7.26 8.25
C HIS A 57 -7.45 -6.39 8.80
N ARG A 58 -7.20 -5.61 9.86
CA ARG A 58 -8.20 -4.75 10.51
C ARG A 58 -8.71 -3.62 9.59
N PHE A 59 -7.80 -3.01 8.83
CA PHE A 59 -8.09 -1.96 7.86
C PHE A 59 -8.60 -2.48 6.53
N LYS A 60 -8.69 -3.81 6.36
CA LYS A 60 -9.18 -4.48 5.16
C LYS A 60 -8.53 -3.95 3.88
N LEU A 61 -7.23 -3.65 3.95
CA LEU A 61 -6.43 -3.09 2.84
C LEU A 61 -6.49 -3.97 1.57
N HIS A 62 -6.89 -5.24 1.75
CA HIS A 62 -6.95 -6.26 0.72
C HIS A 62 -8.34 -6.38 0.03
N ARG A 63 -9.40 -5.76 0.56
CA ARG A 63 -10.75 -5.88 -0.03
C ARG A 63 -10.97 -4.90 -1.19
N GLY A 64 -10.17 -3.84 -1.29
CA GLY A 64 -10.18 -2.90 -2.42
C GLY A 64 -9.46 -3.50 -3.63
N LEU A 65 -10.09 -4.45 -4.32
CA LEU A 65 -9.58 -5.01 -5.57
C LEU A 65 -9.46 -3.90 -6.64
N TRP A 66 -8.31 -3.20 -6.71
CA TRP A 66 -7.62 -2.53 -7.84
C TRP A 66 -8.44 -2.02 -9.05
N ARG A 67 -9.72 -1.72 -8.83
CA ARG A 67 -10.75 -1.41 -9.84
C ARG A 67 -11.51 -0.14 -9.45
N PHE A 68 -11.43 0.27 -8.18
CA PHE A 68 -11.96 1.51 -7.63
C PHE A 68 -11.01 2.06 -6.55
N ALA A 69 -9.72 2.24 -6.85
CA ALA A 69 -8.76 2.87 -5.94
C ALA A 69 -9.06 4.38 -5.85
N SER A 70 -10.16 4.71 -5.18
CA SER A 70 -10.58 6.07 -4.85
C SER A 70 -9.71 6.63 -3.70
N LEU A 71 -9.74 7.95 -3.49
CA LEU A 71 -9.08 8.64 -2.36
C LEU A 71 -9.20 7.91 -0.98
N PRO A 72 -10.31 7.22 -0.65
CA PRO A 72 -10.42 6.36 0.53
C PRO A 72 -9.33 5.30 0.70
N ASP A 73 -8.80 4.71 -0.37
CA ASP A 73 -7.80 3.64 -0.27
C ASP A 73 -6.45 4.18 0.20
N LEU A 74 -6.04 5.33 -0.32
CA LEU A 74 -4.83 6.02 0.14
C LEU A 74 -4.96 6.43 1.61
N TRP A 75 -6.15 6.88 2.03
CA TRP A 75 -6.42 7.20 3.42
C TRP A 75 -6.34 5.97 4.34
N ASN A 76 -6.78 4.80 3.87
CA ASN A 76 -6.62 3.56 4.59
C ASN A 76 -5.15 3.15 4.71
N ILE A 77 -4.33 3.35 3.67
CA ILE A 77 -2.88 3.10 3.72
C ILE A 77 -2.22 4.00 4.75
N ILE A 78 -2.55 5.30 4.76
CA ILE A 78 -2.01 6.26 5.73
C ILE A 78 -2.38 5.84 7.15
N ARG A 79 -3.66 5.56 7.42
CA ARG A 79 -4.13 5.10 8.74
C ARG A 79 -3.47 3.79 9.16
N ALA A 80 -3.41 2.81 8.27
CA ALA A 80 -2.77 1.52 8.55
C ALA A 80 -1.27 1.65 8.80
N SER A 81 -0.59 2.57 8.12
CA SER A 81 0.85 2.81 8.32
C SER A 81 1.11 3.49 9.65
N ILE A 82 0.34 4.53 10.00
CA ILE A 82 0.46 5.25 11.27
C ILE A 82 0.11 4.33 12.45
N ILE A 83 -1.03 3.64 12.38
CA ILE A 83 -1.47 2.75 13.47
C ILE A 83 -0.55 1.55 13.59
N GLY A 84 -0.04 1.01 12.48
CA GLY A 84 0.99 -0.02 12.47
C GLY A 84 2.26 0.43 13.19
N ALA A 85 2.81 1.58 12.80
CA ALA A 85 4.00 2.16 13.43
C ALA A 85 3.80 2.44 14.93
N LEU A 86 2.65 2.99 15.33
CA LEU A 86 2.31 3.22 16.73
C LEU A 86 2.22 1.90 17.52
N SER A 87 1.56 0.89 16.95
CA SER A 87 1.42 -0.44 17.57
C SER A 87 2.78 -1.10 17.77
N ILE A 88 3.63 -1.08 16.75
CA ILE A 88 5.01 -1.59 16.80
C ILE A 88 5.82 -0.85 17.87
N THR A 89 5.76 0.48 17.87
CA THR A 89 6.48 1.31 18.84
C THR A 89 6.03 1.05 20.27
N LEU A 90 4.72 0.90 20.50
CA LEU A 90 4.17 0.61 21.81
C LEU A 90 4.65 -0.76 22.33
N VAL A 91 4.59 -1.80 21.49
CA VAL A 91 5.03 -3.14 21.87
C VAL A 91 6.54 -3.17 22.16
N LEU A 92 7.35 -2.51 21.33
CA LEU A 92 8.79 -2.40 21.55
C LEU A 92 9.12 -1.57 22.81
N PHE A 93 8.35 -0.53 23.11
CA PHE A 93 8.54 0.26 24.31
C PHE A 93 8.22 -0.54 25.58
N MET A 94 7.15 -1.33 25.57
CA MET A 94 6.78 -2.16 26.72
C MET A 94 7.73 -3.34 26.92
N GLY A 95 8.20 -3.97 25.84
CA GLY A 95 9.07 -5.15 25.92
C GLY A 95 10.54 -4.83 26.19
N SER A 96 11.09 -3.82 25.53
CA SER A 96 12.53 -3.50 25.58
C SER A 96 12.84 -2.03 25.81
N ARG A 97 11.85 -1.18 26.14
CA ARG A 97 12.02 0.27 26.33
C ARG A 97 12.69 0.99 25.14
N LEU A 98 12.55 0.46 23.91
CA LEU A 98 13.27 0.92 22.71
C LEU A 98 14.80 0.83 22.81
N GLU A 99 15.33 0.03 23.73
CA GLU A 99 16.77 -0.16 23.89
C GLU A 99 17.38 -0.79 22.63
N GLY A 100 18.45 -0.18 22.12
CA GLY A 100 19.12 -0.61 20.89
C GLY A 100 18.44 -0.19 19.57
N ILE A 101 17.25 0.46 19.61
CA ILE A 101 16.52 0.92 18.43
C ILE A 101 16.61 2.46 18.32
N PRO A 102 17.19 3.00 17.24
CA PRO A 102 17.20 4.44 17.02
C PRO A 102 15.77 5.04 16.99
N ARG A 103 15.55 6.10 17.78
CA ARG A 103 14.24 6.77 17.95
C ARG A 103 13.62 7.34 16.66
N SER A 104 14.41 7.47 15.61
CA SER A 104 13.99 7.88 14.27
C SER A 104 13.24 6.80 13.49
N ILE A 105 13.46 5.51 13.80
CA ILE A 105 12.89 4.39 13.04
C ILE A 105 11.36 4.37 13.09
N PRO A 106 10.70 4.58 14.25
CA PRO A 106 9.25 4.76 14.33
C PRO A 106 8.66 5.84 13.41
N ILE A 107 9.45 6.85 13.04
CA ILE A 107 9.03 7.95 12.16
C ILE A 107 9.32 7.60 10.69
N LEU A 108 10.50 7.06 10.40
CA LEU A 108 10.91 6.71 9.04
C LEU A 108 10.11 5.52 8.48
N TYR A 109 9.83 4.52 9.31
CA TYR A 109 9.11 3.32 8.90
C TYR A 109 7.75 3.60 8.24
N PRO A 110 6.80 4.33 8.87
CA PRO A 110 5.51 4.60 8.24
C PRO A 110 5.65 5.44 6.97
N ILE A 111 6.64 6.34 6.89
CA ILE A 111 6.91 7.12 5.68
C ILE A 111 7.29 6.19 4.52
N PHE A 112 8.32 5.35 4.70
CA PHE A 112 8.72 4.38 3.68
C PHE A 112 7.59 3.43 3.31
N LEU A 113 6.83 2.97 4.30
CA LEU A 113 5.72 2.07 4.09
C LEU A 113 4.60 2.71 3.24
N MET A 114 4.26 3.97 3.51
CA MET A 114 3.27 4.71 2.71
C MET A 114 3.73 4.87 1.26
N PHE A 115 5.01 5.16 1.02
CA PHE A 115 5.54 5.27 -0.35
C PHE A 115 5.58 3.92 -1.06
N LEU A 116 6.03 2.85 -0.40
CA LEU A 116 6.14 1.52 -0.99
C LEU A 116 4.79 0.86 -1.24
N LEU A 117 3.78 1.15 -0.42
CA LEU A 117 2.41 0.66 -0.65
C LEU A 117 1.63 1.57 -1.59
N GLY A 118 1.70 2.89 -1.40
CA GLY A 118 0.95 3.86 -2.16
C GLY A 118 1.49 4.05 -3.58
N GLY A 119 2.81 4.11 -3.75
CA GLY A 119 3.48 4.37 -5.03
C GLY A 119 3.07 3.39 -6.13
N PRO A 120 3.26 2.06 -5.97
CA PRO A 120 2.86 1.08 -6.98
C PRO A 120 1.37 1.12 -7.32
N ARG A 121 0.50 1.37 -6.32
CA ARG A 121 -0.96 1.49 -6.52
C ARG A 121 -1.32 2.71 -7.35
N LEU A 122 -0.69 3.86 -7.08
CA LEU A 122 -0.88 5.09 -7.83
C LEU A 122 -0.34 4.98 -9.27
N VAL A 123 0.86 4.42 -9.45
CA VAL A 123 1.47 4.21 -10.78
C VAL A 123 0.59 3.27 -11.62
N TYR A 124 0.15 2.15 -11.07
CA TYR A 124 -0.74 1.24 -11.77
C TYR A 124 -2.07 1.91 -12.15
N ARG A 125 -2.62 2.73 -11.25
CA ARG A 125 -3.84 3.50 -11.53
C ARG A 125 -3.64 4.48 -12.67
N MET A 126 -2.59 5.30 -12.62
CA MET A 126 -2.30 6.27 -13.68
C MET A 126 -2.15 5.59 -15.03
N TRP A 127 -1.43 4.46 -15.07
CA TRP A 127 -1.26 3.70 -16.30
C TRP A 127 -2.58 3.11 -16.83
N LYS A 128 -3.42 2.57 -15.94
CA LYS A 128 -4.69 1.95 -16.30
C LYS A 128 -5.79 2.95 -16.65
N ASP A 129 -5.91 4.05 -15.90
CA ASP A 129 -6.87 5.13 -16.19
C ASP A 129 -6.52 5.79 -17.55
N HIS A 130 -5.24 5.95 -17.88
CA HIS A 130 -4.82 6.41 -19.21
C HIS A 130 -5.17 5.38 -20.32
N SER A 131 -4.99 4.09 -20.04
CA SER A 131 -5.40 3.01 -20.96
C SER A 131 -6.92 2.93 -21.16
N PHE A 132 -7.73 3.20 -20.14
CA PHE A 132 -9.19 3.25 -20.26
C PHE A 132 -9.68 4.46 -21.04
N ASN A 133 -9.04 5.63 -20.93
CA ASN A 133 -9.38 6.77 -21.79
C ASN A 133 -9.08 6.49 -23.27
N LEU A 134 -7.96 5.81 -23.56
CA LEU A 134 -7.62 5.39 -24.92
C LEU A 134 -8.57 4.30 -25.46
N LYS A 135 -8.99 3.36 -24.61
CA LYS A 135 -10.00 2.34 -24.98
C LYS A 135 -11.41 2.92 -25.10
N ALA A 136 -11.81 3.86 -24.26
CA ALA A 136 -13.11 4.52 -24.36
C ALA A 136 -13.22 5.39 -25.63
N ALA A 137 -12.11 5.98 -26.07
CA ALA A 137 -12.05 6.69 -27.35
C ALA A 137 -12.12 5.75 -28.58
N THR A 138 -11.80 4.46 -28.42
CA THR A 138 -11.78 3.47 -29.52
C THR A 138 -12.92 2.44 -29.47
N ASP A 139 -13.55 2.22 -28.32
CA ASP A 139 -14.68 1.29 -28.10
C ASP A 139 -16.02 2.03 -28.03
N GLY A 140 -16.17 3.07 -28.86
CA GLY A 140 -17.47 3.69 -29.12
C GLY A 140 -18.36 2.70 -29.85
N LYS A 141 -19.23 1.98 -29.13
CA LYS A 141 -20.26 1.14 -29.77
C LYS A 141 -21.14 2.02 -30.64
N ARG A 142 -21.15 1.76 -31.95
CA ARG A 142 -22.10 2.38 -32.88
C ARG A 142 -23.50 1.88 -32.54
N VAL A 143 -24.29 2.72 -31.89
CA VAL A 143 -25.69 2.44 -31.55
C VAL A 143 -26.57 3.11 -32.60
N LEU A 144 -27.39 2.33 -33.30
CA LEU A 144 -28.41 2.85 -34.22
C LEU A 144 -29.73 2.99 -33.44
N ILE A 145 -30.23 4.22 -33.33
CA ILE A 145 -31.53 4.50 -32.70
C ILE A 145 -32.61 4.42 -33.79
N ILE A 146 -33.47 3.41 -33.73
CA ILE A 146 -34.63 3.28 -34.63
C ILE A 146 -35.85 3.76 -33.85
N GLY A 147 -36.47 4.85 -34.34
CA GLY A 147 -37.61 5.49 -33.66
C GLY A 147 -37.22 6.64 -32.73
N ALA A 148 -36.39 7.58 -33.20
CA ALA A 148 -36.00 8.77 -32.45
C ALA A 148 -37.12 9.84 -32.46
N GLY A 149 -38.14 9.63 -31.64
CA GLY A 149 -39.02 10.73 -31.20
C GLY A 149 -38.32 11.62 -30.17
N LYS A 150 -39.08 12.42 -29.39
CA LYS A 150 -38.52 13.29 -28.33
C LYS A 150 -37.57 12.56 -27.36
N ALA A 151 -37.83 11.29 -27.07
CA ALA A 151 -36.98 10.48 -26.19
C ALA A 151 -35.60 10.16 -26.80
N GLY A 152 -35.51 10.00 -28.13
CA GLY A 152 -34.25 9.81 -28.83
C GLY A 152 -33.43 11.10 -28.92
N GLU A 153 -34.10 12.24 -29.10
CA GLU A 153 -33.47 13.56 -29.13
C GLU A 153 -32.83 13.94 -27.77
N MET A 154 -33.49 13.59 -26.66
CA MET A 154 -32.94 13.79 -25.31
C MET A 154 -31.75 12.90 -24.96
N LEU A 155 -31.57 11.76 -25.65
CA LEU A 155 -30.46 10.83 -25.42
C LEU A 155 -29.20 11.18 -26.23
N VAL A 156 -29.35 11.93 -27.32
CA VAL A 156 -28.25 12.35 -28.22
C VAL A 156 -27.61 13.66 -27.76
N ARG A 157 -28.33 14.45 -26.95
CA ARG A 157 -27.81 15.68 -26.32
C ARG A 157 -27.10 15.39 -25.01
#